data_AF-A3MT02-F1
#
_entry.id   AF-A3MT02-F1
#
_cell.length_a   1.000
_cell.length_b   1.000
_cell.length_c   1.000
_cell.angle_alpha   90.00
_cell.angle_beta   90.00
_cell.angle_gamma   90.00
#
_symmetry.space_group_name_H-M   'P 1'
#
loop_
_entity.id
_entity.type
_entity.pdbx_description
1 polymer ?
#
loop_
_entity_poly.entity_id
_entity_poly.type
_entity_poly.pdbx_seq_one_letter_code
_entity_poly.pdbx_strand_id
1 'polypeptide(L)'
;MVLSLLYLVKARVDPCIFLHREPRDWVELLGRDFVEVLLERLSHVVNSVDELVDYIFSNPRVAHLVVRGLRIGGRFRDEWLLFAEGGYVHPGARAAWPYVKNDVVLDVRVQVSPCYLLTSLTSGDRRYVWRNRASALFKWVSDVPESRPWEVFREAFPRWLRELAWERGYAWVAWTRWRDRRNGHLAEWLYWLDTGRMPHIDFMMGRRAVCNSSGCTTVQAPRGFVQFGVSA
;
A
#
# COMPACT_ATOMS: atom_id res chain seq x y z
N MET A 1 -28.99 -22.81 1.26
CA MET A 1 -28.50 -21.89 0.22
C MET A 1 -29.35 -20.60 0.28
N VAL A 2 -29.08 -19.79 1.31
CA VAL A 2 -29.83 -18.59 1.77
C VAL A 2 -28.76 -17.89 2.65
N LEU A 3 -28.25 -16.67 2.47
CA LEU A 3 -28.75 -15.41 1.91
C LEU A 3 -27.65 -14.72 1.06
N SER A 4 -27.95 -14.44 -0.20
CA SER A 4 -27.29 -13.32 -0.92
C SER A 4 -27.92 -12.00 -0.47
N LEU A 5 -27.82 -11.68 0.83
CA LEU A 5 -27.97 -10.30 1.26
C LEU A 5 -26.79 -9.55 0.66
N LEU A 6 -27.10 -8.66 -0.26
CA LEU A 6 -26.17 -7.79 -0.95
C LEU A 6 -25.57 -6.80 0.06
N TYR A 7 -24.63 -7.24 0.89
CA TYR A 7 -23.95 -6.43 1.89
C TYR A 7 -23.23 -5.27 1.18
N LEU A 8 -23.76 -4.06 1.36
CA LEU A 8 -23.10 -2.84 0.96
C LEU A 8 -22.02 -2.54 2.01
N VAL A 9 -20.76 -2.81 1.70
CA VAL A 9 -19.64 -2.47 2.57
C VAL A 9 -19.16 -1.04 2.29
N LYS A 10 -18.78 -0.29 3.34
CA LYS A 10 -18.36 1.11 3.23
C LYS A 10 -16.96 1.31 3.82
N ALA A 11 -15.94 1.02 3.03
CA ALA A 11 -14.57 1.22 3.44
C ALA A 11 -14.19 2.72 3.49
N ARG A 12 -13.44 3.08 4.51
CA ARG A 12 -12.85 4.41 4.75
C ARG A 12 -11.40 4.50 4.29
N VAL A 13 -10.90 3.47 3.61
CA VAL A 13 -9.54 3.35 3.07
C VAL A 13 -9.60 2.71 1.68
N ASP A 14 -8.54 2.86 0.89
CA ASP A 14 -8.42 2.19 -0.41
C ASP A 14 -7.99 0.71 -0.27
N PRO A 15 -7.94 -0.07 -1.37
CA PRO A 15 -7.54 -1.47 -1.34
C PRO A 15 -6.12 -1.76 -0.83
N CYS A 16 -5.25 -0.77 -0.64
CA CYS A 16 -3.90 -0.98 -0.12
C CYS A 16 -3.86 -1.48 1.33
N ILE A 17 -4.98 -1.40 2.04
CA ILE A 17 -5.14 -2.03 3.36
C ILE A 17 -4.76 -3.52 3.35
N PHE A 18 -4.89 -4.21 2.20
CA PHE A 18 -4.44 -5.59 2.05
C PHE A 18 -2.92 -5.80 2.13
N LEU A 19 -2.13 -4.72 2.04
CA LEU A 19 -0.68 -4.73 2.28
C LEU A 19 -0.32 -4.04 3.61
N HIS A 20 -1.28 -3.88 4.52
CA HIS A 20 -1.09 -3.23 5.81
C HIS A 20 -1.27 -4.25 6.95
N ARG A 21 -0.16 -4.58 7.63
CA ARG A 21 -0.12 -5.64 8.65
C ARG A 21 -0.46 -5.11 10.06
N GLU A 22 -1.67 -4.60 10.23
CA GLU A 22 -2.21 -4.18 11.53
C GLU A 22 -3.71 -4.54 11.61
N PRO A 23 -4.09 -5.61 12.32
CA PRO A 23 -5.46 -6.09 12.41
C PRO A 23 -6.46 -5.05 12.91
N ARG A 24 -6.07 -4.19 13.86
CA ARG A 24 -6.95 -3.16 14.41
C ARG A 24 -7.37 -2.13 13.37
N ASP A 25 -6.46 -1.79 12.46
CA ASP A 25 -6.72 -0.80 11.41
C ASP A 25 -7.67 -1.34 10.34
N TRP A 26 -7.64 -2.65 10.10
CA TRP A 26 -8.61 -3.29 9.21
C TRP A 26 -10.02 -3.11 9.77
N VAL A 27 -10.24 -3.38 11.06
CA VAL A 27 -11.56 -3.21 11.69
C VAL A 27 -12.00 -1.74 11.65
N GLU A 28 -11.11 -0.80 12.00
CA GLU A 28 -11.43 0.63 12.04
C GLU A 28 -11.73 1.20 10.64
N LEU A 29 -10.97 0.80 9.62
CA LEU A 29 -11.02 1.42 8.30
C LEU A 29 -11.89 0.68 7.29
N LEU A 30 -11.97 -0.65 7.35
CA LEU A 30 -12.91 -1.42 6.51
C LEU A 30 -14.32 -1.40 7.12
N GLY A 31 -14.41 -1.28 8.44
CA GLY A 31 -15.64 -1.45 9.19
C GLY A 31 -15.93 -2.94 9.47
N ARG A 32 -16.67 -3.18 10.55
CA ARG A 32 -17.02 -4.52 11.03
C ARG A 32 -17.66 -5.39 9.95
N ASP A 33 -18.70 -4.88 9.27
CA ASP A 33 -19.44 -5.62 8.25
C ASP A 33 -18.53 -6.13 7.11
N PHE A 34 -17.55 -5.33 6.69
CA PHE A 34 -16.63 -5.74 5.64
C PHE A 34 -15.68 -6.83 6.17
N VAL A 35 -15.11 -6.65 7.35
CA VAL A 35 -14.23 -7.66 7.97
C VAL A 35 -14.98 -8.98 8.18
N GLU A 36 -16.22 -8.96 8.63
CA GLU A 36 -17.07 -10.15 8.81
C GLU A 36 -17.29 -10.89 7.48
N VAL A 37 -17.57 -10.16 6.39
CA VAL A 37 -17.68 -10.76 5.05
C VAL A 37 -16.38 -11.41 4.59
N LEU A 38 -15.23 -10.79 4.88
CA LEU A 38 -13.92 -11.38 4.56
C LEU A 38 -13.65 -12.66 5.37
N LEU A 39 -13.97 -12.64 6.67
CA LEU A 39 -13.86 -13.81 7.55
C LEU A 39 -14.78 -14.94 7.07
N GLU A 40 -16.02 -14.66 6.69
CA GLU A 40 -16.95 -15.67 6.17
C GLU A 40 -16.39 -16.33 4.90
N ARG A 41 -15.93 -15.52 3.94
CA ARG A 41 -15.36 -16.00 2.67
C ARG A 41 -14.07 -16.82 2.84
N LEU A 42 -13.32 -16.58 3.92
CA LEU A 42 -12.07 -17.26 4.23
C LEU A 42 -12.18 -18.18 5.46
N SER A 43 -13.38 -18.51 5.91
CA SER A 43 -13.62 -19.28 7.14
C SER A 43 -13.00 -20.69 7.15
N HIS A 44 -12.64 -21.21 5.98
CA HIS A 44 -11.94 -22.49 5.83
C HIS A 44 -10.43 -22.39 6.07
N VAL A 45 -9.85 -21.19 6.16
CA VAL A 45 -8.41 -20.94 6.35
C VAL A 45 -8.09 -20.01 7.52
N VAL A 46 -9.02 -19.15 7.94
CA VAL A 46 -8.82 -18.19 9.04
C VAL A 46 -10.04 -18.13 9.95
N ASN A 47 -9.80 -17.96 11.25
CA ASN A 47 -10.83 -17.90 12.28
C ASN A 47 -10.85 -16.58 13.08
N SER A 48 -9.88 -15.70 12.82
CA SER A 48 -9.73 -14.41 13.52
C SER A 48 -9.30 -13.31 12.58
N VAL A 49 -9.46 -12.04 13.00
CA VAL A 49 -9.00 -10.88 12.21
C VAL A 49 -7.48 -10.91 12.06
N ASP A 50 -6.75 -11.28 13.11
CA ASP A 50 -5.30 -11.43 13.07
C ASP A 50 -4.85 -12.45 12.01
N GLU A 51 -5.47 -13.64 12.00
CA GLU A 51 -5.21 -14.66 10.98
C GLU A 51 -5.60 -14.19 9.57
N LEU A 52 -6.72 -13.47 9.41
CA LEU A 52 -7.15 -12.89 8.15
C LEU A 52 -6.11 -11.92 7.58
N VAL A 53 -5.63 -10.99 8.41
CA VAL A 53 -4.62 -10.00 8.02
C VAL A 53 -3.32 -10.69 7.65
N ASP A 54 -2.82 -11.58 8.50
CA ASP A 54 -1.56 -12.30 8.23
C ASP A 54 -1.66 -13.18 6.98
N TYR A 55 -2.80 -13.84 6.75
CA TYR A 55 -3.02 -14.68 5.58
C TYR A 55 -3.02 -13.87 4.28
N ILE A 56 -3.79 -12.77 4.22
CA ILE A 56 -3.86 -11.92 3.02
C ILE A 56 -2.53 -11.18 2.81
N PHE A 57 -1.91 -10.64 3.86
CA PHE A 57 -0.62 -9.98 3.75
C PHE A 57 0.47 -10.91 3.22
N SER A 58 0.43 -12.18 3.63
CA SER A 58 1.32 -13.23 3.13
C SER A 58 0.93 -13.72 1.73
N ASN A 59 -0.33 -13.59 1.33
CA ASN A 59 -0.84 -14.07 0.03
C ASN A 59 -1.71 -13.00 -0.66
N PRO A 60 -1.15 -11.83 -1.03
CA PRO A 60 -1.96 -10.69 -1.46
C PRO A 60 -2.75 -10.91 -2.76
N ARG A 61 -2.40 -11.94 -3.55
CA ARG A 61 -3.22 -12.39 -4.69
C ARG A 61 -4.65 -12.79 -4.29
N VAL A 62 -4.84 -13.29 -3.06
CA VAL A 62 -6.13 -13.70 -2.53
C VAL A 62 -7.07 -12.50 -2.35
N ALA A 63 -6.52 -11.32 -2.06
CA ALA A 63 -7.28 -10.10 -1.79
C ALA A 63 -8.30 -9.78 -2.89
N HIS A 64 -7.91 -9.89 -4.15
CA HIS A 64 -8.82 -9.64 -5.29
C HIS A 64 -9.96 -10.66 -5.34
N LEU A 65 -9.65 -11.94 -5.12
CA LEU A 65 -10.63 -13.03 -5.16
C LEU A 65 -11.71 -12.85 -4.09
N VAL A 66 -11.31 -12.46 -2.88
CA VAL A 66 -12.23 -12.35 -1.73
C VAL A 66 -13.12 -11.12 -1.77
N VAL A 67 -12.80 -10.10 -2.57
CA VAL A 67 -13.66 -8.92 -2.71
C VAL A 67 -14.48 -8.89 -3.99
N ARG A 68 -14.25 -9.84 -4.91
CA ARG A 68 -15.01 -9.95 -6.14
C ARG A 68 -16.51 -10.10 -5.87
N GLY A 69 -17.32 -9.34 -6.59
CA GLY A 69 -18.78 -9.37 -6.48
C GLY A 69 -19.37 -8.70 -5.23
N LEU A 70 -18.54 -8.08 -4.37
CA LEU A 70 -19.06 -7.26 -3.27
C LEU A 70 -19.67 -5.96 -3.81
N ARG A 71 -20.74 -5.50 -3.16
CA ARG A 71 -21.25 -4.14 -3.37
C ARG A 71 -20.50 -3.20 -2.46
N ILE A 72 -19.77 -2.26 -3.05
CA ILE A 72 -18.90 -1.35 -2.29
C ILE A 72 -19.40 0.08 -2.45
N GLY A 73 -19.45 0.80 -1.32
CA GLY A 73 -19.77 2.21 -1.25
C GLY A 73 -18.76 2.97 -0.39
N GLY A 74 -19.10 4.21 -0.04
CA GLY A 74 -18.23 5.08 0.75
C GLY A 74 -17.25 5.89 -0.11
N ARG A 75 -16.29 6.54 0.56
CA ARG A 75 -15.40 7.53 -0.06
C ARG A 75 -14.46 6.94 -1.11
N PHE A 76 -14.05 5.68 -0.93
CA PHE A 76 -13.10 4.98 -1.80
C PHE A 76 -13.79 4.01 -2.78
N ARG A 77 -15.08 4.23 -3.05
CA ARG A 77 -15.91 3.32 -3.85
C ARG A 77 -15.25 2.99 -5.18
N ASP A 78 -14.77 3.99 -5.90
CA ASP A 78 -14.29 3.81 -7.27
C ASP A 78 -12.97 3.03 -7.31
N GLU A 79 -12.07 3.27 -6.35
CA GLU A 79 -10.85 2.49 -6.17
C GLU A 79 -11.15 1.03 -5.83
N TRP A 80 -12.13 0.81 -4.96
CA TRP A 80 -12.59 -0.53 -4.61
C TRP A 80 -13.26 -1.27 -5.76
N LEU A 81 -14.06 -0.59 -6.59
CA LEU A 81 -14.67 -1.20 -7.77
C LEU A 81 -13.61 -1.55 -8.82
N LEU A 82 -12.66 -0.65 -9.10
CA LEU A 82 -11.53 -0.93 -9.99
C LEU A 82 -10.73 -2.15 -9.52
N PHE A 83 -10.55 -2.29 -8.20
CA PHE A 83 -9.86 -3.44 -7.65
C PHE A 83 -10.71 -4.71 -7.70
N ALA A 84 -11.96 -4.68 -7.25
CA ALA A 84 -12.82 -5.86 -7.15
C ALA A 84 -13.28 -6.43 -8.49
N GLU A 85 -13.43 -5.58 -9.51
CA GLU A 85 -13.86 -6.00 -10.86
C GLU A 85 -12.67 -6.32 -11.76
N GLY A 86 -11.61 -5.50 -11.67
CA GLY A 86 -10.51 -5.52 -12.62
C GLY A 86 -9.15 -5.82 -12.02
N GLY A 87 -9.02 -6.01 -10.71
CA GLY A 87 -7.74 -6.18 -10.04
C GLY A 87 -6.84 -4.94 -10.07
N TYR A 88 -7.39 -3.76 -10.35
CA TYR A 88 -6.59 -2.56 -10.58
C TYR A 88 -6.48 -1.68 -9.33
N VAL A 89 -5.27 -1.22 -9.06
CA VAL A 89 -4.89 -0.29 -8.01
C VAL A 89 -3.93 0.71 -8.67
N HIS A 90 -4.12 2.01 -8.46
CA HIS A 90 -3.31 3.02 -9.13
C HIS A 90 -1.82 2.97 -8.69
N PRO A 91 -0.83 3.14 -9.60
CA PRO A 91 0.59 2.99 -9.27
C PRO A 91 1.20 4.14 -8.45
N GLY A 92 0.57 5.31 -8.42
CA GLY A 92 1.12 6.50 -7.77
C GLY A 92 1.30 6.36 -6.26
N ALA A 93 2.23 7.14 -5.70
CA ALA A 93 2.41 7.29 -4.25
C ALA A 93 1.13 7.87 -3.62
N ARG A 94 0.82 7.41 -2.41
CA ARG A 94 -0.38 7.75 -1.63
C ARG A 94 -0.06 8.55 -0.38
N ALA A 95 1.12 8.36 0.19
CA ALA A 95 1.55 9.05 1.38
C ALA A 95 1.82 10.53 1.09
N ALA A 96 1.10 11.39 1.81
CA ALA A 96 1.37 12.83 1.86
C ALA A 96 2.55 13.09 2.81
N TRP A 97 3.77 12.85 2.31
CA TRP A 97 4.99 12.99 3.10
C TRP A 97 5.20 14.43 3.60
N PRO A 98 5.41 14.63 4.91
CA PRO A 98 5.75 15.93 5.47
C PRO A 98 6.95 16.56 4.78
N TYR A 99 6.91 17.89 4.58
CA TYR A 99 7.99 18.59 3.90
C TYR A 99 9.28 18.56 4.71
N VAL A 100 10.37 18.15 4.06
CA VAL A 100 11.72 18.21 4.60
C VAL A 100 12.61 18.89 3.57
N LYS A 101 13.20 20.02 3.94
CA LYS A 101 14.11 20.75 3.06
C LYS A 101 15.39 19.94 2.85
N ASN A 102 15.59 19.42 1.64
CA ASN A 102 16.86 18.89 1.17
C ASN A 102 16.92 18.90 -0.38
N ASP A 103 18.13 18.94 -0.92
CA ASP A 103 18.48 18.91 -2.34
C ASP A 103 19.30 17.67 -2.70
N VAL A 104 19.36 16.69 -1.80
CA VAL A 104 20.16 15.48 -1.95
C VAL A 104 19.65 14.63 -3.11
N VAL A 105 20.57 14.21 -3.97
CA VAL A 105 20.31 13.27 -5.05
C VAL A 105 20.51 11.84 -4.52
N LEU A 106 19.45 11.05 -4.59
CA LEU A 106 19.46 9.61 -4.30
C LEU A 106 18.97 8.90 -5.57
N ASP A 107 19.91 8.41 -6.38
CA ASP A 107 19.66 7.91 -7.74
C ASP A 107 19.05 6.50 -7.75
N VAL A 108 17.85 6.38 -7.17
CA VAL A 108 17.11 5.12 -7.05
C VAL A 108 15.74 5.28 -7.72
N ARG A 109 15.61 4.74 -8.93
CA ARG A 109 14.39 4.84 -9.72
C ARG A 109 13.31 3.87 -9.25
N VAL A 110 12.43 4.33 -8.37
CA VAL A 110 11.17 3.65 -8.02
C VAL A 110 10.01 4.60 -8.27
N GLN A 111 9.12 4.24 -9.21
CA GLN A 111 7.99 5.08 -9.65
C GLN A 111 6.64 4.38 -9.48
N VAL A 112 6.58 3.41 -8.56
CA VAL A 112 5.37 2.69 -8.20
C VAL A 112 5.31 2.51 -6.69
N SER A 113 4.12 2.67 -6.13
CA SER A 113 3.82 2.38 -4.73
C SER A 113 3.85 0.86 -4.48
N PRO A 114 4.20 0.39 -3.27
CA PRO A 114 4.04 -1.02 -2.88
C PRO A 114 2.63 -1.56 -3.16
N CYS A 115 1.60 -0.71 -3.03
CA CYS A 115 0.21 -1.01 -3.38
C CYS A 115 -0.01 -1.67 -4.74
N TYR A 116 0.81 -1.29 -5.73
CA TYR A 116 0.64 -1.79 -7.09
C TYR A 116 1.07 -3.26 -7.25
N LEU A 117 1.62 -3.88 -6.20
CA LEU A 117 1.74 -5.33 -6.07
C LEU A 117 0.38 -6.03 -6.25
N LEU A 118 -0.68 -5.49 -5.65
CA LEU A 118 -2.03 -6.07 -5.75
C LEU A 118 -2.49 -6.20 -7.21
N THR A 119 -2.15 -5.22 -8.06
CA THR A 119 -2.42 -5.26 -9.50
C THR A 119 -1.54 -6.23 -10.24
N SER A 120 -0.25 -6.23 -9.92
CA SER A 120 0.75 -7.08 -10.59
C SER A 120 0.52 -8.58 -10.34
N LEU A 121 -0.16 -8.90 -9.23
CA LEU A 121 -0.52 -10.26 -8.84
C LEU A 121 -1.87 -10.73 -9.42
N THR A 122 -2.69 -9.83 -9.93
CA THR A 122 -4.03 -10.17 -10.43
C THR A 122 -4.07 -10.49 -11.92
N SER A 123 -3.22 -9.84 -12.73
CA SER A 123 -3.17 -10.06 -14.18
C SER A 123 -1.73 -10.02 -14.69
N GLY A 124 -1.31 -11.09 -15.38
CA GLY A 124 0.04 -11.22 -15.95
C GLY A 124 0.40 -10.10 -16.91
N ASP A 125 -0.58 -9.60 -17.67
CA ASP A 125 -0.43 -8.50 -18.61
C ASP A 125 -0.14 -7.16 -17.95
N ARG A 126 -0.17 -7.05 -16.61
CA ARG A 126 0.15 -5.79 -15.91
C ARG A 126 1.52 -5.82 -15.23
N ARG A 127 2.21 -6.97 -15.28
CA ARG A 127 3.60 -7.11 -14.82
C ARG A 127 4.58 -6.24 -15.63
N TYR A 128 4.26 -5.88 -16.89
CA TYR A 128 5.11 -4.97 -17.68
C TYR A 128 5.21 -3.55 -17.08
N VAL A 129 4.13 -3.04 -16.47
CA VAL A 129 4.13 -1.71 -15.84
C VAL A 129 5.11 -1.71 -14.68
N TRP A 130 5.10 -2.79 -13.89
CA TRP A 130 6.03 -3.00 -12.80
C TRP A 130 7.47 -3.05 -13.30
N ARG A 131 7.76 -3.85 -14.35
CA ARG A 131 9.08 -3.93 -15.00
C ARG A 131 9.61 -2.56 -15.43
N ASN A 132 8.76 -1.74 -16.04
CA ASN A 132 9.17 -0.44 -16.58
C ASN A 132 9.29 0.65 -15.50
N ARG A 133 8.34 0.74 -14.58
CA ARG A 133 8.23 1.83 -13.58
C ARG A 133 8.94 1.52 -12.26
N ALA A 134 9.29 0.27 -12.02
CA ALA A 134 10.02 -0.21 -10.84
C ALA A 134 11.32 -0.92 -11.23
N SER A 135 11.92 -0.58 -12.38
CA SER A 135 13.12 -1.26 -12.90
C SER A 135 14.28 -1.36 -11.90
N ALA A 136 14.43 -0.41 -10.96
CA ALA A 136 15.43 -0.55 -9.91
C ALA A 136 15.17 -1.76 -8.98
N LEU A 137 13.89 -2.10 -8.72
CA LEU A 137 13.51 -3.27 -7.93
C LEU A 137 13.91 -4.58 -8.61
N PHE A 138 13.94 -4.60 -9.95
CA PHE A 138 14.36 -5.78 -10.72
C PHE A 138 15.86 -6.06 -10.68
N LYS A 139 16.66 -5.12 -10.16
CA LYS A 139 18.05 -5.42 -9.81
C LYS A 139 18.16 -6.37 -8.62
N TRP A 140 17.09 -6.48 -7.84
CA TRP A 140 17.08 -7.18 -6.55
C TRP A 140 16.11 -8.35 -6.52
N VAL A 141 15.02 -8.29 -7.28
CA VAL A 141 14.04 -9.38 -7.38
C VAL A 141 13.74 -9.70 -8.84
N SER A 142 13.82 -10.97 -9.24
CA SER A 142 13.69 -11.41 -10.63
C SER A 142 12.25 -11.39 -11.17
N ASP A 143 11.24 -11.60 -10.32
CA ASP A 143 9.82 -11.47 -10.66
C ASP A 143 9.02 -11.00 -9.43
N VAL A 144 7.75 -10.63 -9.62
CA VAL A 144 6.87 -10.27 -8.51
C VAL A 144 6.53 -11.53 -7.69
N PRO A 145 6.95 -11.62 -6.40
CA PRO A 145 6.69 -12.79 -5.57
C PRO A 145 5.20 -12.93 -5.26
N GLU A 146 4.63 -14.10 -5.54
CA GLU A 146 3.20 -14.37 -5.32
C GLU A 146 2.84 -14.68 -3.86
N SER A 147 3.83 -15.17 -3.11
CA SER A 147 3.72 -15.49 -1.69
C SER A 147 4.80 -14.75 -0.92
N ARG A 148 4.42 -14.28 0.27
CA ARG A 148 5.21 -13.50 1.22
C ARG A 148 6.05 -12.41 0.55
N PRO A 149 5.45 -11.55 -0.31
CA PRO A 149 6.20 -10.57 -1.07
C PRO A 149 6.99 -9.62 -0.18
N TRP A 150 6.43 -9.27 0.99
CA TRP A 150 7.10 -8.43 1.96
C TRP A 150 8.45 -9.00 2.42
N GLU A 151 8.52 -10.30 2.74
CA GLU A 151 9.77 -10.96 3.17
C GLU A 151 10.79 -10.95 2.04
N VAL A 152 10.37 -11.36 0.84
CA VAL A 152 11.24 -11.42 -0.35
C VAL A 152 11.81 -10.04 -0.68
N PHE A 153 10.97 -8.99 -0.73
CA PHE A 153 11.47 -7.65 -1.00
C PHE A 153 12.33 -7.12 0.14
N ARG A 154 12.01 -7.43 1.40
CA ARG A 154 12.77 -6.96 2.57
C ARG A 154 14.18 -7.56 2.62
N GLU A 155 14.33 -8.81 2.20
CA GLU A 155 15.61 -9.51 2.07
C GLU A 155 16.41 -9.01 0.87
N ALA A 156 15.75 -8.80 -0.27
CA ALA A 156 16.41 -8.38 -1.51
C ALA A 156 16.81 -6.90 -1.52
N PHE A 157 16.06 -6.02 -0.85
CA PHE A 157 16.33 -4.58 -0.88
C PHE A 157 17.70 -4.24 -0.28
N PRO A 158 18.45 -3.28 -0.87
CA PRO A 158 19.74 -2.89 -0.33
C PRO A 158 19.62 -2.41 1.11
N ARG A 159 20.33 -3.10 2.01
CA ARG A 159 20.33 -2.81 3.45
C ARG A 159 20.67 -1.35 3.76
N TRP A 160 21.64 -0.78 3.05
CA TRP A 160 22.07 0.60 3.23
C TRP A 160 20.96 1.63 2.98
N LEU A 161 19.98 1.35 2.10
CA LEU A 161 18.85 2.25 1.86
C LEU A 161 17.89 2.28 3.05
N ARG A 162 17.66 1.11 3.67
CA ARG A 162 16.83 0.99 4.87
C ARG A 162 17.51 1.64 6.07
N GLU A 163 18.82 1.42 6.24
CA GLU A 163 19.62 2.08 7.27
C GLU A 163 19.61 3.62 7.10
N LEU A 164 19.80 4.11 5.87
CA LEU A 164 19.69 5.53 5.56
C LEU A 164 18.31 6.11 5.91
N ALA A 165 17.23 5.38 5.62
CA ALA A 165 15.87 5.81 5.95
C ALA A 165 15.60 5.82 7.45
N TRP A 166 16.18 4.90 8.22
CA TRP A 166 16.12 4.92 9.69
C TRP A 166 16.87 6.11 10.28
N GLU A 167 18.07 6.38 9.79
CA GLU A 167 18.90 7.48 10.30
C GLU A 167 18.34 8.85 9.95
N ARG A 168 17.86 9.04 8.71
CA ARG A 168 17.42 10.34 8.20
C ARG A 168 15.91 10.55 8.26
N GLY A 169 15.13 9.47 8.38
CA GLY A 169 13.68 9.46 8.31
C GLY A 169 13.13 9.27 6.89
N TYR A 170 12.00 8.57 6.79
CA TYR A 170 11.32 8.30 5.52
C TYR A 170 10.83 9.57 4.80
N ALA A 171 10.38 10.58 5.55
CA ALA A 171 10.02 11.89 4.99
C ALA A 171 11.23 12.57 4.34
N TRP A 172 12.42 12.48 4.94
CA TRP A 172 13.64 13.00 4.30
C TRP A 172 13.91 12.29 2.96
N VAL A 173 13.79 10.95 2.93
CA VAL A 173 13.95 10.16 1.69
C VAL A 173 12.93 10.60 0.63
N ALA A 174 11.67 10.81 1.01
CA ALA A 174 10.62 11.24 0.09
C ALA A 174 10.95 12.54 -0.64
N TRP A 175 11.68 13.44 0.03
CA TRP A 175 12.10 14.73 -0.51
C TRP A 175 13.47 14.72 -1.19
N THR A 176 14.23 13.62 -1.15
CA THR A 176 15.42 13.45 -2.02
C THR A 176 15.01 13.37 -3.50
N ARG A 177 15.99 13.54 -4.40
CA ARG A 177 15.76 13.56 -5.85
C ARG A 177 16.30 12.35 -6.56
N TRP A 178 15.51 11.84 -7.50
CA TRP A 178 15.97 11.06 -8.63
C TRP A 178 15.80 11.91 -9.88
N ARG A 179 16.91 12.44 -10.41
CA ARG A 179 16.92 13.47 -11.46
C ARG A 179 16.04 14.68 -11.07
N ASP A 180 15.02 14.97 -11.87
CA ASP A 180 14.08 16.05 -11.68
C ASP A 180 12.95 15.70 -10.70
N ARG A 181 12.76 14.42 -10.34
CA ARG A 181 11.61 13.94 -9.56
C ARG A 181 11.95 13.66 -8.10
N ARG A 182 10.93 13.66 -7.24
CA ARG A 182 11.04 13.32 -5.82
C ARG A 182 10.86 11.82 -5.57
N ASN A 183 11.53 11.31 -4.55
CA ASN A 183 11.57 9.89 -4.18
C ASN A 183 10.42 9.44 -3.26
N GLY A 184 9.21 9.99 -3.46
CA GLY A 184 8.04 9.66 -2.63
C GLY A 184 7.65 8.17 -2.64
N HIS A 185 7.77 7.49 -3.79
CA HIS A 185 7.52 6.05 -3.86
C HIS A 185 8.60 5.25 -3.11
N LEU A 186 9.87 5.61 -3.25
CA LEU A 186 10.96 4.94 -2.53
C LEU A 186 10.75 5.03 -1.01
N ALA A 187 10.32 6.18 -0.51
CA ALA A 187 9.97 6.33 0.90
C ALA A 187 8.82 5.41 1.33
N GLU A 188 7.79 5.21 0.49
CA GLU A 188 6.72 4.25 0.78
C GLU A 188 7.22 2.81 0.86
N TRP A 189 8.11 2.44 -0.06
CA TRP A 189 8.75 1.14 -0.05
C TRP A 189 9.54 0.91 1.22
N LEU A 190 10.45 1.82 1.57
CA LEU A 190 11.30 1.65 2.75
C LEU A 190 10.43 1.57 4.03
N TYR A 191 9.41 2.43 4.15
CA TYR A 191 8.47 2.38 5.26
C TYR A 191 7.74 1.03 5.36
N TRP A 192 7.19 0.56 4.24
CA TRP A 192 6.47 -0.71 4.18
C TRP A 192 7.38 -1.89 4.49
N LEU A 193 8.59 -1.92 3.94
CA LEU A 193 9.55 -3.00 4.19
C LEU A 193 10.01 -3.05 5.64
N ASP A 194 10.16 -1.91 6.30
CA ASP A 194 10.60 -1.87 7.69
C ASP A 194 9.50 -2.22 8.68
N THR A 195 8.26 -1.80 8.40
CA THR A 195 7.15 -1.87 9.36
C THR A 195 6.07 -2.90 9.03
N GLY A 196 5.97 -3.35 7.77
CA GLY A 196 4.83 -4.11 7.25
C GLY A 196 3.55 -3.29 7.13
N ARG A 197 3.60 -1.97 7.36
CA ARG A 197 2.45 -1.06 7.33
C ARG A 197 2.54 -0.10 6.16
N MET A 198 1.38 0.30 5.63
CA MET A 198 1.29 1.33 4.59
C MET A 198 1.31 2.73 5.21
N PRO A 199 2.20 3.65 4.78
CA PRO A 199 2.38 4.96 5.43
C PRO A 199 1.16 5.87 5.34
N HIS A 200 0.42 5.85 4.23
CA HIS A 200 -0.80 6.66 4.09
C HIS A 200 -1.92 6.21 5.04
N ILE A 201 -1.96 4.91 5.37
CA ILE A 201 -2.91 4.36 6.34
C ILE A 201 -2.47 4.76 7.75
N ASP A 202 -1.19 4.66 8.07
CA ASP A 202 -0.65 5.16 9.34
C ASP A 202 -0.94 6.66 9.55
N PHE A 203 -0.85 7.48 8.48
CA PHE A 203 -1.28 8.87 8.53
C PHE A 203 -2.77 9.04 8.80
N MET A 204 -3.64 8.24 8.16
CA MET A 204 -5.07 8.26 8.43
C MET A 204 -5.40 7.87 9.87
N MET A 205 -4.61 6.97 10.46
CA MET A 205 -4.69 6.55 11.85
C MET A 205 -3.99 7.51 12.83
N GLY A 206 -3.44 8.63 12.34
CA GLY A 206 -2.79 9.65 13.17
C GLY A 206 -1.43 9.24 13.73
N ARG A 207 -0.82 8.16 13.23
CA ARG A 207 0.49 7.68 13.69
C ARG A 207 1.59 8.58 13.16
N ARG A 208 2.48 9.01 14.07
CA ARG A 208 3.58 9.95 13.78
C ARG A 208 4.93 9.28 13.49
N ALA A 209 5.01 7.95 13.52
CA ALA A 209 6.23 7.16 13.31
C ALA A 209 6.94 7.40 11.96
N VAL A 210 6.35 8.24 11.11
CA VAL A 210 6.85 8.64 9.80
C VAL A 210 7.84 9.84 9.89
N CYS A 211 7.88 10.53 11.03
CA CYS A 211 8.71 11.70 11.32
C CYS A 211 9.59 11.48 12.57
N ASN A 212 10.68 10.72 12.46
CA ASN A 212 11.64 10.56 13.58
C ASN A 212 12.83 11.54 13.52
N SER A 213 12.95 12.36 12.47
CA SER A 213 14.08 13.27 12.28
C SER A 213 13.81 14.69 12.80
N SER A 214 14.84 15.30 13.40
CA SER A 214 14.86 16.73 13.74
C SER A 214 14.64 17.58 12.47
N GLY A 215 13.54 18.33 12.43
CA GLY A 215 13.15 19.17 11.30
C GLY A 215 11.92 18.72 10.50
N CYS A 216 11.26 17.61 10.87
CA CYS A 216 9.96 17.25 10.30
C CYS A 216 8.91 18.29 10.74
N THR A 217 8.38 19.09 9.81
CA THR A 217 7.22 19.94 10.10
C THR A 217 5.97 19.07 10.05
N THR A 218 5.24 18.96 11.16
CA THR A 218 3.99 18.19 11.22
C THR A 218 3.00 18.73 10.19
N VAL A 219 2.71 17.94 9.16
CA VAL A 219 1.55 18.21 8.30
C VAL A 219 0.32 17.81 9.10
N GLN A 220 -0.48 18.81 9.49
CA GLN A 220 -1.87 18.55 9.88
C GLN A 220 -2.54 17.84 8.70
N ALA A 221 -3.20 16.71 8.98
CA ALA A 221 -3.87 15.90 7.97
C ALA A 221 -4.64 16.79 6.97
N PRO A 222 -4.39 16.69 5.66
CA PRO A 222 -5.10 17.51 4.70
C PRO A 222 -6.59 17.14 4.75
N ARG A 223 -7.43 18.11 5.12
CA ARG A 223 -8.86 18.06 4.81
C ARG A 223 -8.98 18.14 3.28
N GLY A 224 -9.10 17.00 2.65
CA GLY A 224 -9.28 16.88 1.19
C GLY A 224 -7.99 16.48 0.48
N PHE A 225 -7.94 15.24 0.02
CA PHE A 225 -7.01 14.88 -1.06
C PHE A 225 -7.59 15.46 -2.35
N VAL A 226 -6.80 16.31 -3.02
CA VAL A 226 -7.11 16.88 -4.33
C VAL A 226 -7.02 15.77 -5.37
N GLN A 227 -8.05 15.65 -6.20
CA GLN A 227 -8.05 14.82 -7.41
C GLN A 227 -6.83 15.16 -8.26
N PHE A 228 -6.02 14.17 -8.62
CA PHE A 228 -5.11 14.32 -9.75
C PHE A 228 -5.98 14.41 -11.01
N GLY A 229 -6.16 15.65 -11.48
CA GLY A 229 -6.71 15.94 -12.79
C GLY A 229 -5.84 15.29 -13.86
N VAL A 230 -6.50 14.53 -14.73
CA VAL A 230 -5.97 14.11 -16.02
C VAL A 230 -5.67 15.39 -16.80
N SER A 231 -4.42 15.63 -17.15
CA SER A 231 -4.09 16.54 -18.25
C SER A 231 -3.68 15.69 -19.44
N ALA A 232 -4.31 16.02 -20.56
CA ALA A 232 -4.07 15.48 -21.89
C ALA A 232 -2.61 15.61 -22.34
#